data_AF-A0A560HAT8-F1
#
_entry.id   AF-A0A560HAT8-F1
#
_cell.length_a   1.000
_cell.length_b   1.000
_cell.length_c   1.000
_cell.angle_alpha   90.00
_cell.angle_beta   90.00
_cell.angle_gamma   90.00
#
_symmetry.space_group_name_H-M   'P 1'
#
loop_
_entity.id
_entity.type
_entity.pdbx_description
1 polymer ?
#
loop_
_entity_poly.entity_id
_entity_poly.type
_entity_poly.pdbx_seq_one_letter_code
_entity_poly.pdbx_strand_id
1 'polypeptide(L)'
;MRRLVAAFFAAVLLASPAALAAEGKHYSDPAAAAKVCKSPVVWVNPNSGVYHMPGSRYYGTTKDGFYMCQKAAEAAGNRQAESH
;
A
#
# COMPACT_ATOMS: atom_id res chain seq x y z
N MET A 1 -19.77 20.58 -44.38
CA MET A 1 -19.92 19.11 -44.24
C MET A 1 -18.95 18.63 -43.18
N ARG A 2 -19.47 18.15 -42.04
CA ARG A 2 -18.68 17.58 -40.94
C ARG A 2 -18.16 16.20 -41.35
N ARG A 3 -16.86 15.95 -41.23
CA ARG A 3 -16.32 14.61 -40.99
C ARG A 3 -15.42 14.66 -39.78
N LEU A 4 -16.00 14.22 -38.67
CA LEU A 4 -15.34 13.83 -37.44
C LEU A 4 -14.38 12.67 -37.76
N VAL A 5 -13.13 12.75 -37.34
CA VAL A 5 -12.30 11.56 -37.13
C VAL A 5 -11.90 11.56 -35.66
N ALA A 6 -12.28 10.47 -35.02
CA ALA A 6 -12.23 10.26 -33.58
C ALA A 6 -10.82 10.37 -33.03
N ALA A 7 -10.66 11.18 -31.99
CA ALA A 7 -9.51 11.11 -31.11
C ALA A 7 -9.58 9.77 -30.36
N PHE A 8 -8.63 8.88 -30.63
CA PHE A 8 -8.33 7.75 -29.75
C PHE A 8 -7.90 8.35 -28.40
N PHE A 9 -8.81 8.34 -27.42
CA PHE A 9 -8.48 8.58 -26.02
C PHE A 9 -7.56 7.45 -25.56
N ALA A 10 -6.25 7.68 -25.62
CA ALA A 10 -5.31 6.93 -24.81
C ALA A 10 -5.61 7.28 -23.34
N ALA A 11 -6.43 6.47 -22.68
CA ALA A 11 -6.67 6.57 -21.25
C ALA A 11 -5.40 6.11 -20.52
N VAL A 12 -4.43 7.02 -20.38
CA VAL A 12 -3.36 6.86 -19.40
C VAL A 12 -4.04 6.91 -18.04
N LEU A 13 -4.09 5.78 -17.34
CA LEU A 13 -4.47 5.70 -15.92
C LEU A 13 -3.41 6.45 -15.10
N LEU A 14 -3.46 7.78 -15.12
CA LEU A 14 -2.73 8.62 -14.19
C LEU A 14 -3.29 8.34 -12.81
N ALA A 15 -2.54 7.61 -11.99
CA ALA A 15 -2.88 7.43 -10.59
C ALA A 15 -2.97 8.81 -9.94
N SER A 16 -4.16 9.17 -9.46
CA SER A 16 -4.40 10.48 -8.84
C SER A 16 -3.49 10.68 -7.62
N PRO A 17 -3.04 11.92 -7.33
CA PRO A 17 -2.21 12.21 -6.15
C PRO A 17 -2.83 11.69 -4.84
N ALA A 18 -4.16 11.76 -4.71
CA ALA A 18 -4.88 11.24 -3.56
C ALA A 18 -4.76 9.71 -3.40
N ALA A 19 -4.67 8.97 -4.50
CA ALA A 19 -4.51 7.51 -4.47
C ALA A 19 -3.10 7.11 -4.02
N LEU A 20 -2.06 7.80 -4.53
CA LEU A 20 -0.69 7.60 -4.04
C LEU A 20 -0.56 7.96 -2.55
N ALA A 21 -1.15 9.09 -2.14
CA ALA A 21 -1.13 9.49 -0.74
C ALA A 21 -1.85 8.50 0.17
N ALA A 22 -2.90 7.83 -0.33
CA ALA A 22 -3.63 6.83 0.44
C ALA A 22 -2.79 5.54 0.63
N GLU A 23 -2.01 5.11 -0.37
CA GLU A 23 -1.15 3.93 -0.24
C GLU A 23 -0.09 4.07 0.88
N GLY A 24 0.34 5.30 1.18
CA GLY A 24 1.29 5.60 2.26
C GLY A 24 0.68 5.83 3.64
N LYS A 25 -0.63 5.67 3.81
CA LYS A 25 -1.28 5.89 5.11
C LYS A 25 -1.01 4.73 6.06
N HIS A 26 -1.03 5.05 7.35
CA HIS A 26 -1.09 4.06 8.43
C HIS A 26 -2.56 3.72 8.70
N TYR A 27 -2.85 2.44 8.78
CA TYR A 27 -4.20 1.93 9.02
C TYR A 27 -4.24 1.08 10.28
N SER A 28 -5.33 1.17 11.04
CA SER A 28 -5.60 0.29 12.19
C SER A 28 -6.33 -1.00 11.82
N ASP A 29 -6.92 -1.06 10.62
CA ASP A 29 -7.68 -2.19 10.10
C ASP A 29 -7.10 -2.65 8.74
N PRO A 30 -6.78 -3.95 8.58
CA PRO A 30 -6.22 -4.45 7.33
C PRO A 30 -7.24 -4.41 6.18
N ALA A 31 -8.55 -4.48 6.46
CA ALA A 31 -9.57 -4.41 5.42
C ALA A 31 -9.68 -3.00 4.83
N ALA A 32 -9.53 -1.96 5.64
CA ALA A 32 -9.43 -0.58 5.17
C ALA A 32 -8.19 -0.35 4.29
N ALA A 33 -7.03 -0.88 4.69
CA ALA A 33 -5.81 -0.81 3.89
C ALA A 33 -5.96 -1.55 2.55
N ALA A 34 -6.57 -2.74 2.55
CA ALA A 34 -6.76 -3.58 1.36
C ALA A 34 -7.58 -2.90 0.25
N LYS A 35 -8.44 -1.93 0.58
CA LYS A 35 -9.23 -1.16 -0.41
C LYS A 35 -8.36 -0.22 -1.25
N VAL A 36 -7.17 0.11 -0.78
CA VAL A 36 -6.27 1.10 -1.39
C VAL A 36 -4.99 0.45 -1.88
N CYS A 37 -4.46 -0.51 -1.12
CA CYS A 37 -3.18 -1.13 -1.42
C CYS A 37 -3.25 -1.98 -2.70
N LYS A 38 -2.38 -1.65 -3.65
CA LYS A 38 -2.10 -2.48 -4.84
C LYS A 38 -1.06 -3.56 -4.57
N SER A 39 -0.35 -3.46 -3.45
CA SER A 39 0.57 -4.46 -2.91
C SER A 39 -0.05 -5.15 -1.69
N PRO A 40 0.54 -6.25 -1.17
CA PRO A 40 0.11 -6.84 0.09
C PRO A 40 0.00 -5.79 1.20
N VAL A 41 -1.00 -5.92 2.05
CA VAL A 41 -1.11 -5.17 3.30
C VAL A 41 -0.15 -5.81 4.29
N VAL A 42 0.80 -5.05 4.82
CA VAL A 42 1.79 -5.52 5.78
C VAL A 42 1.54 -4.90 7.14
N TRP A 43 1.98 -5.58 8.20
CA TRP A 43 2.01 -5.02 9.54
C TRP A 43 3.38 -4.45 9.84
N VAL A 44 3.48 -3.13 10.03
CA VAL A 44 4.73 -2.43 10.33
C VAL A 44 4.87 -2.26 11.85
N ASN A 45 6.04 -2.63 12.38
CA ASN A 45 6.45 -2.29 13.73
C ASN A 45 7.36 -1.04 13.67
N PRO A 46 6.89 0.14 14.13
CA PRO A 46 7.69 1.37 14.04
C PRO A 46 8.92 1.37 14.93
N ASN A 47 8.92 0.59 16.02
CA ASN A 47 10.04 0.56 16.96
C ASN A 47 11.28 -0.13 16.36
N SER A 48 11.09 -1.08 15.44
CA SER A 48 12.17 -1.82 14.79
C SER A 48 12.37 -1.47 13.31
N GLY A 49 11.42 -0.77 12.69
CA GLY A 49 11.43 -0.54 11.24
C GLY A 49 11.28 -1.82 10.44
N VAL A 50 10.60 -2.82 11.00
CA VAL A 50 10.38 -4.13 10.37
C VAL A 50 8.90 -4.30 10.04
N TYR A 51 8.60 -4.79 8.84
CA TYR A 51 7.25 -5.18 8.46
C TYR A 51 7.09 -6.70 8.37
N HIS A 52 5.88 -7.16 8.67
CA HIS A 52 5.49 -8.56 8.66
C HIS A 52 4.41 -8.79 7.60
N MET A 53 4.57 -9.85 6.81
CA MET A 53 3.60 -10.26 5.79
C MET A 53 2.33 -10.86 6.42
N PRO A 54 1.18 -10.83 5.73
CA PRO A 54 -0.01 -11.59 6.14
C PRO A 54 0.35 -13.06 6.38
N GLY A 55 -0.19 -13.64 7.46
CA GLY A 55 0.10 -15.02 7.86
C GLY A 55 1.37 -15.21 8.69
N SER A 56 2.21 -14.18 8.83
CA SER A 56 3.31 -14.19 9.81
C SER A 56 2.75 -14.19 11.23
N ARG A 57 3.45 -14.87 12.16
CA ARG A 57 3.10 -14.88 13.60
C ARG A 57 3.06 -13.50 14.27
N TYR A 58 3.69 -12.50 13.64
CA TYR A 58 3.80 -11.13 14.13
C TYR A 58 2.88 -10.14 13.40
N TYR A 59 2.04 -10.62 12.49
CA TYR A 59 1.09 -9.78 11.77
C TYR A 59 -0.03 -9.31 12.73
N GLY A 60 -0.11 -8.01 12.98
CA GLY A 60 -1.16 -7.42 13.83
C GLY A 60 -0.92 -7.50 15.35
N THR A 61 0.30 -7.81 15.80
CA THR A 61 0.52 -8.22 17.21
C THR A 61 1.06 -7.13 18.14
N THR A 62 1.70 -6.08 17.63
CA THR A 62 2.38 -5.06 18.46
C THR A 62 1.50 -3.85 18.73
N LYS A 63 1.43 -3.36 19.97
CA LYS A 63 0.55 -2.23 20.33
C LYS A 63 0.69 -0.99 19.43
N ASP A 64 1.92 -0.63 19.08
CA ASP A 64 2.22 0.57 18.30
C ASP A 64 2.31 0.30 16.79
N GLY A 65 2.01 -0.92 16.36
CA GLY A 65 2.07 -1.30 14.95
C GLY A 65 0.87 -0.79 14.15
N PHE A 66 1.03 -0.78 12.83
CA PHE A 66 -0.02 -0.36 11.91
C PHE A 66 0.07 -1.12 10.58
N TYR A 67 -1.06 -1.18 9.89
CA TYR A 67 -1.13 -1.70 8.54
C TYR A 67 -0.70 -0.65 7.53
N MET A 68 0.04 -1.06 6.51
CA MET A 68 0.52 -0.21 5.42
C MET A 68 0.63 -1.05 4.14
N CYS A 69 0.59 -0.41 2.97
CA CYS A 69 0.89 -1.12 1.73
C CYS A 69 2.38 -1.50 1.71
N GLN A 70 2.72 -2.76 1.41
CA GLN A 70 4.11 -3.26 1.35
C GLN A 70 5.05 -2.30 0.61
N LYS A 71 4.65 -1.84 -0.59
CA LYS A 71 5.48 -0.94 -1.41
C LYS A 71 5.74 0.40 -0.73
N ALA A 72 4.76 0.91 0.01
CA ALA A 72 4.89 2.14 0.77
C ALA A 72 5.74 1.92 2.04
N ALA A 73 5.65 0.75 2.68
CA ALA A 73 6.52 0.37 3.79
C ALA A 73 7.99 0.27 3.36
N GLU A 74 8.26 -0.39 2.23
CA GLU A 74 9.59 -0.46 1.58
C GLU A 74 10.11 0.94 1.24
N ALA A 75 9.28 1.80 0.62
CA ALA A 75 9.64 3.18 0.29
C ALA A 75 9.91 4.05 1.52
N ALA A 76 9.26 3.75 2.65
CA ALA A 76 9.51 4.38 3.94
C ALA A 76 10.74 3.81 4.67
N GLY A 77 11.49 2.88 4.06
CA GLY A 77 12.72 2.31 4.61
C GLY A 77 12.50 1.15 5.58
N ASN A 78 11.27 0.61 5.68
CA ASN A 78 11.02 -0.56 6.50
C ASN A 78 11.56 -1.83 5.82
N ARG A 79 12.12 -2.73 6.61
CA ARG A 79 12.68 -4.00 6.14
C ARG A 79 11.70 -5.14 6.36
N GLN A 80 11.64 -6.10 5.44
CA GLN A 80 10.86 -7.31 5.68
C GLN A 80 11.46 -8.09 6.86
N ALA A 81 10.60 -8.66 7.69
CA ALA A 81 11.05 -9.62 8.70
C ALA A 81 11.75 -10.81 8.04
N GLU A 82 12.87 -11.24 8.61
CA GLU A 82 13.54 -12.47 8.19
C GLU A 82 12.61 -13.67 8.38
N SER A 83 12.68 -14.64 7.46
CA SER A 83 11.95 -15.89 7.58
C SER A 83 12.49 -16.68 8.78
N HIS A 84 11.64 -16.89 9.80
CA HIS A 84 11.87 -17.85 10.89
C HIS A 84 10.90 -19.02 10.76
#